data_AF-A0AAV3AX83-F1
#
_entry.id   AF-A0AAV3AX83-F1
#
_cell.length_a   1.000
_cell.length_b   1.000
_cell.length_c   1.000
_cell.angle_alpha   90.00
_cell.angle_beta   90.00
_cell.angle_gamma   90.00
#
_symmetry.space_group_name_H-M   'P 1'
#
loop_
_entity.id
_entity.type
_entity.pdbx_description
1 polymer ?
#
loop_
_entity_poly.entity_id
_entity_poly.type
_entity_poly.pdbx_seq_one_letter_code
_entity_poly.pdbx_strand_id
1 'polypeptide(L)'
;MTSVLPAQKEMGSGTYTFSSHPRVVQNRRKYRTIQPPAPEETYQYGNIMYDRRVVRGNTYAQHTLPLTAQPDPVEIQRAQEARRRALAKKRAKELLRPRTPEPVEGRKHIDVQTELYLEELSDRIEEKDMECQTDAFLDRPPTPLFIPAKTGVDVATQILEGELFDFDLEVKPVLEVLIGKTIEQALLEVMEEEELANLRAQQRAFEELRNAERAEAQRLEEQERRHREEKERRKQQQREMLLKEKETAEKVAARAFAQQYLADLIPSVFSSLRDNGYFYDPVERDVETEFLPWLMDEVQKTLEKNDLGRSVLDLLIREVMGKRIDDFSRLGLQESTTSNV
;
A
#
# COMPACT_ATOMS: atom_id res chain seq x y z
N MET A 1 -1.62 43.72 24.20
CA MET A 1 -2.71 44.29 23.37
C MET A 1 -2.06 45.14 22.28
N THR A 2 -2.10 44.64 21.04
CA THR A 2 -2.16 45.34 19.73
C THR A 2 -1.39 44.54 18.68
N SER A 3 -2.15 43.70 17.98
CA SER A 3 -1.81 42.96 16.78
C SER A 3 -1.67 43.86 15.57
N VAL A 4 -0.67 43.61 14.71
CA VAL A 4 -0.62 44.14 13.35
C VAL A 4 -0.16 43.02 12.41
N LEU A 5 -1.10 42.49 11.63
CA LEU A 5 -0.81 41.69 10.43
C LEU A 5 -0.30 42.63 9.32
N PRO A 6 0.50 42.13 8.37
CA PRO A 6 0.10 42.39 6.99
C PRO A 6 0.34 41.26 5.98
N ALA A 7 -0.65 41.19 5.07
CA ALA A 7 -0.60 40.90 3.64
C ALA A 7 -0.21 39.49 3.14
N GLN A 8 -1.24 38.71 2.80
CA GLN A 8 -1.22 37.72 1.73
C GLN A 8 -0.67 38.33 0.43
N LYS A 9 0.30 37.67 -0.19
CA LYS A 9 0.77 38.00 -1.54
C LYS A 9 0.19 36.99 -2.52
N GLU A 10 -0.70 37.48 -3.38
CA GLU A 10 -1.29 36.72 -4.48
C GLU A 10 -0.20 36.23 -5.47
N MET A 11 -0.35 34.99 -5.92
CA MET A 11 0.41 34.39 -7.01
C MET A 11 -0.01 35.03 -8.34
N GLY A 12 0.74 36.04 -8.76
CA GLY A 12 0.68 36.60 -10.11
C GLY A 12 1.75 35.98 -11.02
N SER A 13 1.31 35.26 -12.04
CA SER A 13 2.10 34.89 -13.23
C SER A 13 2.67 36.16 -13.87
N GLY A 14 3.99 36.38 -13.75
CA GLY A 14 4.67 37.58 -14.22
C GLY A 14 5.76 37.26 -15.23
N THR A 15 5.49 37.61 -16.49
CA THR A 15 6.45 37.67 -17.60
C THR A 15 7.60 38.63 -17.28
N TYR A 16 8.84 38.22 -17.61
CA TYR A 16 10.07 38.99 -17.35
C TYR A 16 10.03 40.36 -18.05
N THR A 17 10.02 41.45 -17.26
CA THR A 17 10.06 42.82 -17.78
C THR A 17 11.38 43.48 -17.37
N PHE A 18 12.26 43.72 -18.36
CA PHE A 18 13.54 44.40 -18.17
C PHE A 18 13.33 45.92 -18.12
N SER A 19 13.69 46.57 -17.01
CA SER A 19 13.75 48.04 -16.91
C SER A 19 15.11 48.48 -16.38
N SER A 20 15.84 49.25 -17.18
CA SER A 20 17.06 49.93 -16.74
C SER A 20 16.72 51.38 -16.39
N HIS A 21 17.00 51.80 -15.16
CA HIS A 21 16.86 53.21 -14.79
C HIS A 21 17.94 54.03 -15.51
N PRO A 22 17.61 55.19 -16.12
CA PRO A 22 18.59 55.99 -16.83
C PRO A 22 19.61 56.58 -15.85
N ARG A 23 20.90 56.29 -16.11
CA ARG A 23 22.02 56.84 -15.34
C ARG A 23 22.55 58.09 -16.05
N VAL A 24 22.63 59.20 -15.32
CA VAL A 24 23.07 60.49 -15.84
C VAL A 24 24.56 60.44 -16.19
N VAL A 25 24.90 60.84 -17.41
CA VAL A 25 26.28 60.98 -17.91
C VAL A 25 26.95 62.13 -17.15
N GLN A 26 28.08 61.88 -16.49
CA GLN A 26 28.79 62.94 -15.77
C GLN A 26 29.38 63.96 -16.74
N ASN A 27 29.06 65.24 -16.52
CA ASN A 27 29.63 66.36 -17.27
C ASN A 27 31.13 66.52 -16.96
N ARG A 28 31.98 66.32 -17.97
CA ARG A 28 33.38 66.76 -17.91
C ARG A 28 33.44 68.28 -17.80
N ARG A 29 34.11 68.78 -16.76
CA ARG A 29 34.40 70.22 -16.59
C ARG A 29 35.34 70.67 -17.72
N LYS A 30 34.92 71.71 -18.45
CA LYS A 30 35.78 72.51 -19.33
C LYS A 30 36.67 73.40 -18.42
N TYR A 31 37.91 73.58 -18.83
CA TYR A 31 39.02 74.33 -18.17
C TYR A 31 40.00 73.52 -17.31
N ARG A 32 41.26 73.91 -17.51
CA ARG A 32 42.50 73.12 -17.48
C ARG A 32 43.34 73.59 -16.30
N THR A 33 43.68 72.68 -15.40
CA THR A 33 44.86 72.82 -14.54
C THR A 33 45.67 71.54 -14.67
N ILE A 34 46.93 71.69 -15.07
CA ILE A 34 47.83 70.62 -15.52
C ILE A 34 48.56 70.06 -14.31
N GLN A 35 48.49 68.73 -14.10
CA GLN A 35 49.49 67.84 -13.48
C GLN A 35 48.94 66.40 -13.40
N PRO A 36 49.80 65.38 -13.21
CA PRO A 36 50.59 64.58 -14.16
C PRO A 36 49.74 63.52 -14.91
N PRO A 37 50.27 62.71 -15.86
CA PRO A 37 49.45 61.72 -16.57
C PRO A 37 48.93 60.66 -15.60
N ALA A 38 47.63 60.69 -15.31
CA ALA A 38 46.93 59.52 -14.81
C ALA A 38 47.11 58.40 -15.85
N PRO A 39 47.40 57.14 -15.44
CA PRO A 39 47.48 56.05 -16.39
C PRO A 39 46.16 56.01 -17.15
N GLU A 40 46.26 55.93 -18.48
CA GLU A 40 45.12 55.74 -19.35
C GLU A 40 44.19 54.71 -18.71
N GLU A 41 42.92 55.05 -18.51
CA GLU A 41 41.89 54.04 -18.32
C GLU A 41 41.86 53.24 -19.61
N THR A 42 42.78 52.29 -19.71
CA THR A 42 42.63 51.10 -20.53
C THR A 42 41.28 50.58 -20.13
N TYR A 43 40.31 50.69 -21.04
CA TYR A 43 39.10 49.90 -20.94
C TYR A 43 39.59 48.47 -20.83
N GLN A 44 39.65 47.95 -19.61
CA GLN A 44 39.87 46.55 -19.36
C GLN A 44 38.61 45.89 -19.88
N TYR A 45 38.63 45.54 -21.16
CA TYR A 45 37.71 44.57 -21.73
C TYR A 45 37.82 43.37 -20.80
N GLY A 46 36.81 43.21 -19.94
CA GLY A 46 36.76 42.11 -19.00
C GLY A 46 36.94 40.85 -19.83
N ASN A 47 38.00 40.11 -19.55
CA ASN A 47 38.32 38.91 -20.31
C ASN A 47 37.08 38.02 -20.26
N ILE A 48 36.45 37.82 -21.43
CA ILE A 48 35.33 36.90 -21.63
C ILE A 48 35.71 35.48 -21.13
N MET A 49 37.02 35.25 -21.05
CA MET A 49 37.84 34.29 -20.29
C MET A 49 37.41 33.96 -18.85
N TYR A 50 36.79 34.89 -18.14
CA TYR A 50 36.45 34.73 -16.72
C TYR A 50 35.07 35.28 -16.36
N ASP A 51 34.29 35.71 -17.35
CA ASP A 51 32.92 36.16 -17.13
C ASP A 51 32.02 34.96 -16.80
N ARG A 52 31.43 35.00 -15.60
CA ARG A 52 30.52 33.96 -15.09
C ARG A 52 29.22 33.86 -15.90
N ARG A 53 28.88 34.88 -16.69
CA ARG A 53 27.72 34.88 -17.59
C ARG A 53 27.98 34.10 -18.87
N VAL A 54 29.25 33.91 -19.24
CA VAL A 54 29.64 33.27 -20.48
C VAL A 54 29.91 31.80 -20.22
N VAL A 55 28.91 30.97 -20.50
CA VAL A 55 28.99 29.51 -20.37
C VAL A 55 29.87 28.97 -21.48
N ARG A 56 31.00 28.35 -21.14
CA ARG A 56 31.93 27.73 -22.09
C ARG A 56 31.74 26.22 -22.05
N GLY A 57 31.24 25.66 -23.15
CA GLY A 57 30.95 24.24 -23.28
C GLY A 57 29.68 23.99 -24.08
N ASN A 58 29.41 22.71 -24.37
CA ASN A 58 28.22 22.30 -25.11
C ASN A 58 26.98 22.43 -24.22
N THR A 59 25.96 23.18 -24.66
CA THR A 59 24.76 23.52 -23.86
C THR A 59 23.78 22.37 -23.66
N TYR A 60 24.02 21.21 -24.30
CA TYR A 60 23.15 20.05 -24.23
C TYR A 60 23.10 19.34 -22.87
N ALA A 61 24.11 19.55 -22.00
CA ALA A 61 24.18 18.90 -20.68
C ALA A 61 23.78 19.83 -19.51
N GLN A 62 23.37 21.08 -19.78
CA GLN A 62 22.77 21.89 -18.73
C GLN A 62 21.33 21.43 -18.52
N HIS A 63 21.12 20.71 -17.43
CA HIS A 63 19.79 20.46 -16.89
C HIS A 63 19.22 21.81 -16.44
N THR A 64 18.57 22.53 -17.35
CA THR A 64 17.73 23.67 -17.01
C THR A 64 16.53 23.12 -16.28
N LEU A 65 16.64 23.00 -14.95
CA LEU A 65 15.46 22.79 -14.13
C LEU A 65 14.50 23.95 -14.43
N PRO A 66 13.21 23.66 -14.69
CA PRO A 66 12.23 24.70 -14.98
C PRO A 66 12.21 25.70 -13.82
N LEU A 67 12.02 26.99 -14.12
CA LEU A 67 12.01 28.10 -13.16
C LEU A 67 10.95 27.95 -12.02
N THR A 68 10.14 26.89 -12.07
CA THR A 68 9.10 26.51 -11.11
C THR A 68 9.48 25.34 -10.20
N ALA A 69 10.61 24.66 -10.43
CA ALA A 69 11.08 23.59 -9.55
C ALA A 69 11.68 24.21 -8.28
N GLN A 70 10.90 24.24 -7.20
CA GLN A 70 11.42 24.47 -5.86
C GLN A 70 12.49 23.39 -5.60
N PRO A 71 13.76 23.76 -5.32
CA PRO A 71 14.76 22.76 -5.00
C PRO A 71 14.33 22.02 -3.73
N ASP A 72 14.46 20.69 -3.72
CA ASP A 72 14.07 19.87 -2.58
C ASP A 72 14.71 20.43 -1.29
N PRO A 73 13.95 20.57 -0.19
CA PRO A 73 14.43 21.19 1.04
C PRO A 73 15.67 20.48 1.61
N VAL A 74 15.87 19.21 1.25
CA VAL A 74 17.04 18.39 1.61
C VAL A 74 18.31 18.83 0.87
N GLU A 75 18.22 19.24 -0.40
CA GLU A 75 19.39 19.71 -1.16
C GLU A 75 19.83 21.10 -0.71
N ILE A 76 18.89 21.96 -0.34
CA ILE A 76 19.17 23.28 0.24
C ILE A 76 19.89 23.13 1.59
N GLN A 77 19.43 22.22 2.45
CA GLN A 77 20.09 21.92 3.72
C GLN A 77 21.51 21.38 3.51
N ARG A 78 21.71 20.45 2.58
CA ARG A 78 23.02 19.88 2.25
C ARG A 78 24.00 20.94 1.70
N ALA A 79 23.53 21.87 0.87
CA ALA A 79 24.33 22.98 0.37
C ALA A 79 24.71 23.99 1.46
N GLN A 80 23.78 24.30 2.39
CA GLN A 80 24.06 25.15 3.54
C GLN A 80 25.05 24.51 4.52
N GLU A 81 24.94 23.21 4.76
CA GLU A 81 25.86 22.46 5.60
C GLU A 81 27.27 22.39 4.98
N ALA A 82 27.37 22.12 3.68
CA ALA A 82 28.65 22.13 2.95
C ALA A 82 29.32 23.51 3.03
N ARG A 83 28.54 24.59 2.88
CA ARG A 83 29.04 25.97 3.03
C ARG A 83 29.50 26.26 4.46
N ARG A 84 28.78 25.78 5.49
CA ARG A 84 29.16 25.91 6.90
C ARG A 84 30.46 25.14 7.19
N ARG A 85 30.60 23.92 6.67
CA ARG A 85 31.81 23.08 6.82
C ARG A 85 33.03 23.72 6.14
N ALA A 86 32.87 24.28 4.95
CA ALA A 86 33.95 24.98 4.26
C ALA A 86 34.43 26.22 5.04
N LEU A 87 33.49 26.98 5.63
CA LEU A 87 33.81 28.16 6.43
C LEU A 87 34.50 27.80 7.76
N ALA A 88 34.06 26.72 8.41
CA ALA A 88 34.71 26.17 9.61
C ALA A 88 36.14 25.67 9.30
N LYS A 89 36.33 24.96 8.18
CA LYS A 89 37.67 24.49 7.74
C LYS A 89 38.60 25.66 7.43
N LYS A 90 38.09 26.76 6.87
CA LYS A 90 38.86 27.99 6.64
C LYS A 90 39.31 28.65 7.95
N ARG A 91 38.41 28.76 8.93
CA ARG A 91 38.73 29.27 10.28
C ARG A 91 39.74 28.38 11.02
N ALA A 92 39.59 27.06 10.96
CA ALA A 92 40.55 26.13 11.55
C ALA A 92 41.94 26.25 10.92
N LYS A 93 42.01 26.44 9.59
CA LYS A 93 43.29 26.67 8.89
C LYS A 93 43.95 28.01 9.26
N GLU A 94 43.17 29.04 9.55
CA GLU A 94 43.67 30.33 10.06
C GLU A 94 44.21 30.21 11.50
N LEU A 95 43.57 29.41 12.35
CA LEU A 95 44.03 29.14 13.73
C LEU A 95 45.31 28.28 13.78
N LEU A 96 45.49 27.36 12.83
CA LEU A 96 46.67 26.48 12.73
C LEU A 96 47.89 27.14 12.06
N ARG A 97 47.77 28.38 11.56
CA ARG A 97 48.95 29.10 11.05
C ARG A 97 49.77 29.60 12.25
N PRO A 98 51.07 29.25 12.37
CA PRO A 98 51.93 29.86 13.37
C PRO A 98 51.94 31.37 13.13
N ARG A 99 51.46 32.13 14.12
CA ARG A 99 51.27 33.58 14.00
C ARG A 99 52.64 34.23 14.19
N THR A 100 53.23 34.76 13.12
CA THR A 100 54.33 35.73 13.29
C THR A 100 53.77 36.94 14.04
N PRO A 101 54.52 37.51 14.99
CA PRO A 101 54.06 38.67 15.75
C PRO A 101 53.71 39.82 14.80
N GLU A 102 52.67 40.59 15.15
CA GLU A 102 52.21 41.70 14.32
C GLU A 102 53.28 42.81 14.25
N PRO A 103 53.48 43.46 13.08
CA PRO A 103 54.47 44.51 12.94
C PRO A 103 54.16 45.69 13.86
N VAL A 104 55.19 46.21 14.52
CA VAL A 104 55.10 47.41 15.38
C VAL A 104 54.57 48.61 14.57
N GLU A 105 53.69 49.42 15.17
CA GLU A 105 53.06 50.56 14.50
C GLU A 105 54.10 51.47 13.83
N GLY A 106 53.90 51.73 12.54
CA GLY A 106 54.81 52.54 11.71
C GLY A 106 55.88 51.77 10.93
N ARG A 107 55.95 50.42 11.06
CA ARG A 107 56.86 49.59 10.26
C ARG A 107 56.10 48.53 9.46
N LYS A 108 56.61 48.20 8.26
CA LYS A 108 56.12 47.08 7.43
C LYS A 108 57.16 45.96 7.47
N HIS A 109 56.73 44.72 7.67
CA HIS A 109 57.62 43.57 7.49
C HIS A 109 58.00 43.43 6.01
N ILE A 110 59.29 43.21 5.75
CA ILE A 110 59.86 42.92 4.44
C ILE A 110 60.55 41.57 4.58
N ASP A 111 60.34 40.70 3.60
CA ASP A 111 61.01 39.39 3.55
C ASP A 111 62.50 39.61 3.23
N VAL A 112 63.38 39.26 4.18
CA VAL A 112 64.83 39.31 4.02
C VAL A 112 65.31 37.96 3.51
N GLN A 113 66.24 37.94 2.55
CA GLN A 113 66.89 36.72 2.08
C GLN A 113 67.66 36.07 3.24
N THR A 114 67.10 35.02 3.83
CA THR A 114 67.74 34.18 4.87
C THR A 114 68.37 32.92 4.27
N GLU A 115 68.63 32.93 2.96
CA GLU A 115 69.31 31.85 2.26
C GLU A 115 70.80 31.92 2.58
N LEU A 116 71.42 30.78 2.89
CA LEU A 116 72.83 30.71 3.28
C LEU A 116 73.73 31.06 2.07
N TYR A 117 74.29 32.27 2.06
CA TYR A 117 75.29 32.71 1.08
C TYR A 117 76.67 32.71 1.74
N LEU A 118 77.49 31.69 1.45
CA LEU A 118 78.86 31.55 1.96
C LEU A 118 79.85 31.88 0.85
N GLU A 119 80.76 32.81 1.12
CA GLU A 119 81.90 33.16 0.27
C GLU A 119 83.15 32.54 0.92
N GLU A 120 83.81 31.60 0.24
CA GLU A 120 85.00 30.92 0.78
C GLU A 120 86.23 31.85 0.69
N LEU A 121 86.76 32.30 1.83
CA LEU A 121 88.07 32.95 1.89
C LEU A 121 89.19 31.90 1.86
N SER A 122 89.98 31.91 0.80
CA SER A 122 91.08 30.98 0.54
C SER A 122 92.45 31.59 0.87
N ASP A 123 92.69 31.95 2.13
CA ASP A 123 94.02 32.39 2.57
C ASP A 123 94.54 31.51 3.72
N ARG A 124 95.73 30.93 3.52
CA ARG A 124 96.31 29.88 4.37
C ARG A 124 97.37 30.52 5.27
N ILE A 125 97.17 30.47 6.59
CA ILE A 125 98.09 31.06 7.57
C ILE A 125 99.35 30.20 7.69
N GLU A 126 100.54 30.81 7.64
CA GLU A 126 101.83 30.12 7.78
C GLU A 126 102.11 29.75 9.24
N GLU A 127 102.33 28.46 9.50
CA GLU A 127 102.82 27.94 10.79
C GLU A 127 104.35 27.95 10.80
N LYS A 128 104.95 28.44 11.90
CA LYS A 128 106.41 28.44 12.10
C LYS A 128 106.78 27.44 13.18
N ASP A 129 107.48 26.38 12.78
CA ASP A 129 108.14 25.45 13.68
C ASP A 129 109.44 26.06 14.22
N MET A 130 109.63 25.97 15.53
CA MET A 130 110.88 26.31 16.20
C MET A 130 111.48 25.07 16.86
N GLU A 131 112.61 24.62 16.33
CA GLU A 131 113.42 23.56 16.92
C GLU A 131 114.44 24.16 17.89
N CYS A 132 114.56 23.63 19.10
CA CYS A 132 115.62 23.97 20.05
C CYS A 132 116.37 22.70 20.46
N GLN A 133 117.69 22.80 20.30
CA GLN A 133 118.71 21.77 20.49
C GLN A 133 118.78 21.30 21.96
N THR A 134 118.66 19.99 22.13
CA THR A 134 118.69 19.25 23.39
C THR A 134 120.11 19.08 23.93
N ASP A 135 120.27 19.28 25.24
CA ASP A 135 121.44 18.79 25.99
C ASP A 135 121.13 17.38 26.55
N ALA A 136 122.15 16.53 26.69
CA ALA A 136 121.98 15.12 27.03
C ALA A 136 121.55 14.94 28.51
N PHE A 137 120.28 14.61 28.72
CA PHE A 137 119.68 14.39 30.05
C PHE A 137 120.24 13.09 30.68
N LEU A 138 120.95 13.22 31.81
CA LEU A 138 121.22 12.10 32.72
C LEU A 138 119.97 11.82 33.56
N ASP A 139 119.56 10.55 33.68
CA ASP A 139 118.37 10.15 34.44
C ASP A 139 118.46 10.56 35.91
N ARG A 140 117.77 11.66 36.23
CA ARG A 140 117.49 12.07 37.61
C ARG A 140 116.48 11.08 38.20
N PRO A 141 116.70 10.50 39.40
CA PRO A 141 115.67 9.69 40.04
C PRO A 141 114.39 10.53 40.17
N PRO A 142 113.20 9.95 39.94
CA PRO A 142 111.95 10.70 39.96
C PRO A 142 111.83 11.39 41.32
N THR A 143 111.70 12.73 41.30
CA THR A 143 111.49 13.49 42.51
C THR A 143 110.25 12.98 43.21
N PRO A 144 110.29 12.66 44.52
CA PRO A 144 109.12 12.17 45.23
C PRO A 144 107.98 13.17 45.06
N LEU A 145 106.79 12.66 44.72
CA LEU A 145 105.59 13.49 44.59
C LEU A 145 105.35 14.22 45.91
N PHE A 146 105.46 15.54 45.89
CA PHE A 146 105.07 16.36 47.03
C PHE A 146 103.56 16.28 47.17
N ILE A 147 103.10 15.53 48.18
CA ILE A 147 101.69 15.51 48.59
C ILE A 147 101.58 16.56 49.72
N PRO A 148 100.93 17.71 49.47
CA PRO A 148 100.70 18.69 50.52
C PRO A 148 99.92 18.05 51.67
N ALA A 149 100.31 18.34 52.92
CA ALA A 149 99.49 17.94 54.07
C ALA A 149 98.12 18.61 53.93
N LYS A 150 97.04 17.82 53.94
CA LYS A 150 95.68 18.35 53.92
C LYS A 150 95.52 19.33 55.08
N THR A 151 95.38 20.62 54.76
CA THR A 151 95.12 21.69 55.72
C THR A 151 93.69 22.16 55.49
N GLY A 152 92.77 21.58 56.26
CA GLY A 152 91.33 21.82 56.20
C GLY A 152 90.60 20.79 57.07
N VAL A 153 89.48 21.17 57.68
CA VAL A 153 88.61 20.22 58.38
C VAL A 153 87.64 19.64 57.36
N ASP A 154 87.70 18.33 57.14
CA ASP A 154 86.76 17.63 56.26
C ASP A 154 85.37 17.63 56.92
N VAL A 155 84.37 18.22 56.25
CA VAL A 155 82.95 18.21 56.68
C VAL A 155 82.16 17.48 55.60
N ALA A 156 81.47 16.40 55.98
CA ALA A 156 80.53 15.73 55.10
C ALA A 156 79.11 16.19 55.45
N THR A 157 78.40 16.68 54.44
CA THR A 157 76.96 16.95 54.52
C THR A 157 76.23 15.89 53.71
N GLN A 158 75.34 15.14 54.34
CA GLN A 158 74.48 14.16 53.69
C GLN A 158 73.03 14.47 54.03
N ILE A 159 72.17 14.48 53.01
CA ILE A 159 70.73 14.60 53.18
C ILE A 159 70.18 13.22 53.50
N LEU A 160 69.46 13.09 54.61
CA LEU A 160 68.87 11.82 55.02
C LEU A 160 67.51 11.60 54.35
N GLU A 161 67.07 10.35 54.31
CA GLU A 161 65.76 9.99 53.76
C GLU A 161 64.65 10.72 54.54
N GLY A 162 63.82 11.49 53.82
CA GLY A 162 62.73 12.28 54.39
C GLY A 162 63.06 13.74 54.74
N GLU A 163 64.32 14.18 54.65
CA GLU A 163 64.72 15.56 55.00
C GLU A 163 64.24 16.63 54.00
N LEU A 164 64.01 16.24 52.73
CA LEU A 164 63.50 17.12 51.67
C LEU A 164 62.04 16.84 51.28
N PHE A 165 61.33 15.99 52.02
CA PHE A 165 59.97 15.60 51.66
C PHE A 165 58.98 16.73 51.98
N ASP A 166 58.33 17.26 50.95
CA ASP A 166 57.20 18.19 51.09
C ASP A 166 55.89 17.46 50.77
N PHE A 167 55.11 17.20 51.83
CA PHE A 167 53.84 16.49 51.72
C PHE A 167 52.85 17.22 50.79
N ASP A 168 52.80 18.54 50.85
CA ASP A 168 51.83 19.33 50.08
C ASP A 168 52.15 19.35 48.59
N LEU A 169 53.42 19.13 48.21
CA LEU A 169 53.82 18.95 46.83
C LEU A 169 53.50 17.53 46.34
N GLU A 170 53.89 16.53 47.13
CA GLU A 170 53.86 15.13 46.68
C GLU A 170 52.46 14.49 46.73
N VAL A 171 51.55 15.00 47.57
CA VAL A 171 50.18 14.49 47.64
C VAL A 171 49.29 14.98 46.48
N LYS A 172 49.65 16.09 45.83
CA LYS A 172 48.87 16.70 44.73
C LYS A 172 48.57 15.73 43.58
N PRO A 173 49.55 15.03 42.98
CA PRO A 173 49.26 14.09 41.88
C PRO A 173 48.38 12.92 42.34
N VAL A 174 48.54 12.46 43.59
CA VAL A 174 47.71 11.38 44.14
C VAL A 174 46.26 11.83 44.30
N LEU A 175 46.04 13.02 44.85
CA LEU A 175 44.71 13.59 45.00
C LEU A 175 44.06 13.91 43.66
N GLU A 176 44.82 14.43 42.69
CA GLU A 176 44.30 14.74 41.35
C GLU A 176 43.79 13.46 40.67
N VAL A 177 44.54 12.36 40.74
CA VAL A 177 44.12 11.07 40.20
C VAL A 177 42.90 10.53 40.93
N LEU A 178 42.88 10.59 42.28
CA LEU A 178 41.73 10.10 43.07
C LEU A 178 40.46 10.89 42.79
N ILE A 179 40.55 12.22 42.78
CA ILE A 179 39.39 13.09 42.50
C ILE A 179 38.96 12.93 41.05
N GLY A 180 39.91 12.89 40.11
CA GLY A 180 39.61 12.67 38.70
C GLY A 180 38.88 11.35 38.45
N LYS A 181 39.39 10.24 39.04
CA LYS A 181 38.79 8.92 38.87
C LYS A 181 37.43 8.80 39.54
N THR A 182 37.26 9.37 40.72
CA THR A 182 35.97 9.34 41.44
C THR A 182 34.90 10.14 40.70
N ILE A 183 35.23 11.33 40.18
CA ILE A 183 34.29 12.13 39.39
C ILE A 183 33.96 11.44 38.06
N GLU A 184 34.97 10.90 37.35
CA GLU A 184 34.77 10.18 36.09
C GLU A 184 33.86 8.96 36.30
N GLN A 185 34.13 8.16 37.33
CA GLN A 185 33.30 7.00 37.65
C GLN A 185 31.87 7.41 38.01
N ALA A 186 31.69 8.41 38.87
CA ALA A 186 30.36 8.89 39.25
C ALA A 186 29.57 9.42 38.03
N LEU A 187 30.23 10.13 37.11
CA LEU A 187 29.60 10.63 35.90
C LEU A 187 29.14 9.49 34.99
N LEU A 188 29.98 8.47 34.79
CA LEU A 188 29.63 7.31 33.97
C LEU A 188 28.45 6.52 34.57
N GLU A 189 28.46 6.31 35.89
CA GLU A 189 27.37 5.62 36.59
C GLU A 189 26.04 6.37 36.44
N VAL A 190 26.03 7.70 36.66
CA VAL A 190 24.82 8.51 36.49
C VAL A 190 24.31 8.50 35.05
N MET A 191 25.22 8.59 34.06
CA MET A 191 24.84 8.50 32.66
C MET A 191 24.22 7.13 32.31
N GLU A 192 24.80 6.03 32.79
CA GLU A 192 24.25 4.69 32.60
C GLU A 192 22.87 4.53 33.25
N GLU A 193 22.68 5.07 34.47
CA GLU A 193 21.39 5.04 35.16
C GLU A 193 20.29 5.79 34.39
N GLU A 194 20.61 6.98 33.85
CA GLU A 194 19.67 7.75 33.04
C GLU A 194 19.33 7.03 31.72
N GLU A 195 20.32 6.44 31.05
CA GLU A 195 20.09 5.65 29.83
C GLU A 195 19.20 4.44 30.10
N LEU A 196 19.48 3.68 31.16
CA LEU A 196 18.65 2.54 31.57
C LEU A 196 17.23 2.97 31.97
N ALA A 197 17.08 4.11 32.66
CA ALA A 197 15.77 4.65 33.00
C ALA A 197 14.96 5.01 31.74
N ASN A 198 15.60 5.66 30.76
CA ASN A 198 14.99 6.01 29.49
C ASN A 198 14.57 4.78 28.68
N LEU A 199 15.44 3.76 28.58
CA LEU A 199 15.11 2.52 27.89
C LEU A 199 13.95 1.78 28.57
N ARG A 200 13.92 1.71 29.90
CA ARG A 200 12.81 1.12 30.65
C ARG A 200 11.51 1.89 30.45
N ALA A 201 11.55 3.22 30.43
CA ALA A 201 10.37 4.05 30.17
C ALA A 201 9.82 3.80 28.76
N GLN A 202 10.69 3.73 27.75
CA GLN A 202 10.30 3.40 26.37
C GLN A 202 9.70 1.98 26.26
N GLN A 203 10.31 0.99 26.90
CA GLN A 203 9.79 -0.38 26.92
C GLN A 203 8.40 -0.44 27.54
N ARG A 204 8.19 0.19 28.69
CA ARG A 204 6.86 0.24 29.34
C ARG A 204 5.81 0.90 28.44
N ALA A 205 6.12 2.06 27.86
CA ALA A 205 5.20 2.75 26.96
C ALA A 205 4.84 1.89 25.73
N PHE A 206 5.82 1.17 25.17
CA PHE A 206 5.58 0.24 24.06
C PHE A 206 4.74 -0.97 24.49
N GLU A 207 4.99 -1.54 25.67
CA GLU A 207 4.21 -2.65 26.20
C GLU A 207 2.76 -2.25 26.49
N GLU A 208 2.54 -1.06 27.05
CA GLU A 208 1.21 -0.50 27.28
C GLU A 208 0.45 -0.35 25.96
N LEU A 209 1.07 0.26 24.95
CA LEU A 209 0.47 0.42 23.62
C LEU A 209 0.16 -0.95 22.99
N ARG A 210 1.11 -1.88 23.01
CA ARG A 210 0.95 -3.22 22.45
C ARG A 210 -0.16 -4.01 23.15
N ASN A 211 -0.29 -3.87 24.47
CA ASN A 211 -1.34 -4.53 25.23
C ASN A 211 -2.71 -3.92 24.92
N ALA A 212 -2.79 -2.59 24.76
CA ALA A 212 -4.01 -1.91 24.34
C ALA A 212 -4.45 -2.33 22.91
N GLU A 213 -3.51 -2.35 21.96
CA GLU A 213 -3.75 -2.81 20.59
C GLU A 213 -4.21 -4.27 20.55
N ARG A 214 -3.57 -5.15 21.34
CA ARG A 214 -3.96 -6.56 21.43
C ARG A 214 -5.38 -6.71 21.98
N ALA A 215 -5.74 -5.96 23.02
CA ALA A 215 -7.08 -5.99 23.60
C ALA A 215 -8.13 -5.47 22.60
N GLU A 216 -7.82 -4.43 21.84
CA GLU A 216 -8.71 -3.94 20.78
C GLU A 216 -8.87 -4.94 19.65
N ALA A 217 -7.78 -5.55 19.18
CA ALA A 217 -7.81 -6.59 18.15
C ALA A 217 -8.68 -7.78 18.56
N GLN A 218 -8.54 -8.26 19.80
CA GLN A 218 -9.39 -9.32 20.35
C GLN A 218 -10.87 -8.92 20.38
N ARG A 219 -11.17 -7.68 20.80
CA ARG A 219 -12.54 -7.16 20.80
C ARG A 219 -13.14 -7.16 19.39
N LEU A 220 -12.39 -6.72 18.39
CA LEU A 220 -12.82 -6.69 16.99
C LEU A 220 -13.00 -8.10 16.42
N GLU A 221 -12.08 -9.02 16.72
CA GLU A 221 -12.16 -10.41 16.27
C GLU A 221 -13.41 -11.12 16.84
N GLU A 222 -13.73 -10.90 18.12
CA GLU A 222 -14.94 -11.46 18.72
C GLU A 222 -16.23 -10.87 18.10
N GLN A 223 -16.24 -9.57 17.81
CA GLN A 223 -17.37 -8.94 17.11
C GLN A 223 -17.52 -9.51 15.70
N GLU A 224 -16.41 -9.66 14.96
CA GLU A 224 -16.43 -10.25 13.63
C GLU A 224 -16.89 -11.71 13.67
N ARG A 225 -16.45 -12.48 14.66
CA ARG A 225 -16.91 -13.87 14.87
C ARG A 225 -18.42 -13.92 15.04
N ARG A 226 -18.99 -13.10 15.93
CA ARG A 226 -20.46 -13.03 16.15
C ARG A 226 -21.20 -12.64 14.87
N HIS A 227 -20.73 -11.62 14.16
CA HIS A 227 -21.36 -11.18 12.92
C HIS A 227 -21.27 -12.24 11.81
N ARG A 228 -20.14 -12.95 11.72
CA ARG A 228 -19.94 -14.04 10.76
C ARG A 228 -20.87 -15.21 11.05
N GLU A 229 -21.00 -15.61 12.31
CA GLU A 229 -21.94 -16.64 12.75
C GLU A 229 -23.39 -16.25 12.42
N GLU A 230 -23.81 -15.02 12.71
CA GLU A 230 -25.16 -14.55 12.38
C GLU A 230 -25.38 -14.53 10.85
N LYS A 231 -24.42 -14.02 10.08
CA LYS A 231 -24.49 -13.98 8.62
C LYS A 231 -24.65 -15.38 8.01
N GLU A 232 -23.89 -16.36 8.50
CA GLU A 232 -24.02 -17.75 8.04
C GLU A 232 -25.37 -18.35 8.41
N ARG A 233 -25.89 -18.08 9.62
CA ARG A 233 -27.26 -18.51 10.01
C ARG A 233 -28.33 -17.90 9.11
N ARG A 234 -28.24 -16.60 8.79
CA ARG A 234 -29.17 -15.92 7.87
C ARG A 234 -29.09 -16.49 6.46
N LYS A 235 -27.89 -16.80 5.98
CA LYS A 235 -27.67 -17.41 4.66
C LYS A 235 -28.27 -18.81 4.57
N GLN A 236 -28.14 -19.62 5.62
CA GLN A 236 -28.75 -20.94 5.71
C GLN A 236 -30.28 -20.83 5.69
N GLN A 237 -30.87 -19.96 6.52
CA GLN A 237 -32.31 -19.71 6.54
C GLN A 237 -32.84 -19.27 5.16
N GLN A 238 -32.15 -18.33 4.51
CA GLN A 238 -32.55 -17.86 3.18
C GLN A 238 -32.47 -18.98 2.13
N ARG A 239 -31.44 -19.83 2.21
CA ARG A 239 -31.29 -20.97 1.31
C ARG A 239 -32.43 -21.98 1.48
N GLU A 240 -32.83 -22.27 2.72
CA GLU A 240 -33.98 -23.13 3.01
C GLU A 240 -35.30 -22.52 2.53
N MET A 241 -35.51 -21.21 2.72
CA MET A 241 -36.70 -20.53 2.20
C MET A 241 -36.77 -20.60 0.68
N LEU A 242 -35.67 -20.34 -0.02
CA LEU A 242 -35.61 -20.43 -1.49
C LEU A 242 -35.86 -21.84 -2.01
N LEU A 243 -35.37 -22.88 -1.31
CA LEU A 243 -35.66 -24.27 -1.67
C LEU A 243 -37.16 -24.57 -1.54
N LYS A 244 -37.77 -24.17 -0.42
CA LYS A 244 -39.22 -24.34 -0.21
C LYS A 244 -40.03 -23.54 -1.23
N GLU A 245 -39.63 -22.32 -1.54
CA GLU A 245 -40.29 -21.48 -2.54
C GLU A 245 -40.27 -22.17 -3.91
N LYS A 246 -39.12 -22.71 -4.34
CA LYS A 246 -39.02 -23.49 -5.59
C LYS A 246 -39.93 -24.71 -5.58
N GLU A 247 -39.91 -25.52 -4.52
CA GLU A 247 -40.80 -26.67 -4.40
C GLU A 247 -42.29 -26.27 -4.46
N THR A 248 -42.66 -25.16 -3.79
CA THR A 248 -44.04 -24.67 -3.83
C THR A 248 -44.41 -24.14 -5.21
N ALA A 249 -43.51 -23.43 -5.89
CA ALA A 249 -43.73 -22.93 -7.24
C ALA A 249 -43.91 -24.08 -8.23
N GLU A 250 -43.09 -25.14 -8.15
CA GLU A 250 -43.23 -26.35 -8.96
C GLU A 250 -44.55 -27.07 -8.70
N LYS A 251 -44.95 -27.23 -7.43
CA LYS A 251 -46.25 -27.83 -7.06
C LYS A 251 -47.43 -27.03 -7.60
N VAL A 252 -47.36 -25.70 -7.49
CA VAL A 252 -48.40 -24.79 -8.02
C VAL A 252 -48.45 -24.86 -9.53
N ALA A 253 -47.30 -24.85 -10.21
CA ALA A 253 -47.21 -24.99 -11.66
C ALA A 253 -47.76 -26.34 -12.15
N ALA A 254 -47.39 -27.45 -11.49
CA ALA A 254 -47.89 -28.78 -11.81
C ALA A 254 -49.41 -28.88 -11.60
N ARG A 255 -49.94 -28.28 -10.53
CA ARG A 255 -51.38 -28.21 -10.29
C ARG A 255 -52.08 -27.40 -11.38
N ALA A 256 -51.57 -26.22 -11.74
CA ALA A 256 -52.16 -25.39 -12.78
C ALA A 256 -52.14 -26.09 -14.14
N PHE A 257 -51.02 -26.74 -14.48
CA PHE A 257 -50.89 -27.57 -15.68
C PHE A 257 -51.91 -28.71 -15.71
N ALA A 258 -52.01 -29.48 -14.62
CA ALA A 258 -52.98 -30.56 -14.51
C ALA A 258 -54.42 -30.06 -14.65
N GLN A 259 -54.77 -28.93 -14.02
CA GLN A 259 -56.09 -28.32 -14.15
C GLN A 259 -56.41 -27.92 -15.58
N GLN A 260 -55.47 -27.27 -16.27
CA GLN A 260 -55.67 -26.86 -17.66
C GLN A 260 -55.75 -28.07 -18.60
N TYR A 261 -54.88 -29.07 -18.42
CA TYR A 261 -54.91 -30.30 -19.20
C TYR A 261 -56.20 -31.10 -18.98
N LEU A 262 -56.67 -31.23 -17.73
CA LEU A 262 -57.93 -31.91 -17.41
C LEU A 262 -59.14 -31.14 -17.93
N ALA A 263 -59.11 -29.80 -17.91
CA ALA A 263 -60.20 -28.98 -18.43
C ALA A 263 -60.44 -29.21 -19.93
N ASP A 264 -59.39 -29.46 -20.71
CA ASP A 264 -59.50 -29.75 -22.14
C ASP A 264 -59.73 -31.26 -22.42
N LEU A 265 -59.09 -32.13 -21.65
CA LEU A 265 -59.18 -33.59 -21.83
C LEU A 265 -60.58 -34.13 -21.48
N ILE A 266 -61.19 -33.64 -20.38
CA ILE A 266 -62.50 -34.14 -19.92
C ILE A 266 -63.55 -33.96 -21.03
N PRO A 267 -63.81 -32.75 -21.57
CA PRO A 267 -64.76 -32.59 -22.67
C PRO A 267 -64.42 -33.43 -23.91
N SER A 268 -63.14 -33.54 -24.28
CA SER A 268 -62.72 -34.33 -25.44
C SER A 268 -63.02 -35.82 -25.26
N VAL A 269 -62.70 -36.40 -24.10
CA VAL A 269 -62.98 -37.81 -23.79
C VAL A 269 -64.49 -38.04 -23.66
N PHE A 270 -65.22 -37.14 -23.00
CA PHE A 270 -66.69 -37.26 -22.88
C PHE A 270 -67.39 -37.16 -24.24
N SER A 271 -66.94 -36.28 -25.13
CA SER A 271 -67.45 -36.20 -26.52
C SER A 271 -67.12 -37.47 -27.29
N SER A 272 -65.86 -37.94 -27.26
CA SER A 272 -65.47 -39.20 -27.91
C SER A 272 -66.27 -40.40 -27.39
N LEU A 273 -66.50 -40.48 -26.08
CA LEU A 273 -67.26 -41.57 -25.47
C LEU A 273 -68.77 -41.49 -25.82
N ARG A 274 -69.30 -40.27 -25.98
CA ARG A 274 -70.65 -40.03 -26.51
C ARG A 274 -70.77 -40.42 -27.97
N ASP A 275 -69.81 -40.01 -28.81
CA ASP A 275 -69.78 -40.32 -30.25
C ASP A 275 -69.65 -41.83 -30.50
N ASN A 276 -68.91 -42.53 -29.64
CA ASN A 276 -68.81 -43.99 -29.66
C ASN A 276 -70.03 -44.72 -29.05
N GLY A 277 -71.07 -44.00 -28.63
CA GLY A 277 -72.36 -44.57 -28.19
C GLY A 277 -72.35 -45.22 -26.80
N TYR A 278 -71.35 -44.94 -25.96
CA TYR A 278 -71.31 -45.47 -24.59
C TYR A 278 -72.24 -44.72 -23.63
N PHE A 279 -72.53 -43.45 -23.91
CA PHE A 279 -73.58 -42.70 -23.22
C PHE A 279 -74.89 -42.84 -24.00
N TYR A 280 -75.79 -43.68 -23.50
CA TYR A 280 -77.14 -43.86 -24.04
C TYR A 280 -78.17 -43.22 -23.12
N ASP A 281 -79.29 -42.78 -23.69
CA ASP A 281 -80.45 -42.40 -22.90
C ASP A 281 -81.09 -43.69 -22.37
N PRO A 282 -81.22 -43.89 -21.04
CA PRO A 282 -81.89 -45.05 -20.48
C PRO A 282 -83.31 -45.22 -21.03
N VAL A 283 -84.02 -44.13 -21.34
CA VAL A 283 -85.38 -44.20 -21.89
C VAL A 283 -85.38 -44.74 -23.32
N GLU A 284 -84.45 -44.27 -24.17
CA GLU A 284 -84.33 -44.79 -25.54
C GLU A 284 -83.97 -46.28 -25.53
N ARG A 285 -83.04 -46.68 -24.64
CA ARG A 285 -82.63 -48.07 -24.54
C ARG A 285 -83.74 -48.97 -24.02
N ASP A 286 -84.45 -48.56 -22.97
CA ASP A 286 -85.60 -49.30 -22.43
C ASP A 286 -86.72 -49.43 -23.47
N VAL A 287 -86.94 -48.39 -24.28
CA VAL A 287 -87.89 -48.45 -25.40
C VAL A 287 -87.44 -49.44 -26.47
N GLU A 288 -86.16 -49.41 -26.86
CA GLU A 288 -85.61 -50.33 -27.86
C GLU A 288 -85.57 -51.79 -27.37
N THR A 289 -85.23 -52.03 -26.10
CA THR A 289 -85.02 -53.39 -25.58
C THR A 289 -86.26 -54.02 -24.97
N GLU A 290 -87.17 -53.24 -24.38
CA GLU A 290 -88.36 -53.78 -23.71
C GLU A 290 -89.65 -53.45 -24.47
N PHE A 291 -89.86 -52.16 -24.82
CA PHE A 291 -91.13 -51.73 -25.41
C PHE A 291 -91.31 -52.20 -26.85
N LEU A 292 -90.31 -52.05 -27.73
CA LEU A 292 -90.42 -52.47 -29.13
C LEU A 292 -90.64 -53.98 -29.26
N PRO A 293 -89.90 -54.87 -28.56
CA PRO A 293 -90.17 -56.31 -28.61
C PRO A 293 -91.56 -56.65 -28.06
N TRP A 294 -91.98 -56.02 -26.97
CA TRP A 294 -93.33 -56.21 -26.41
C TRP A 294 -94.42 -55.77 -27.41
N LEU A 295 -94.25 -54.62 -28.06
CA LEU A 295 -95.19 -54.12 -29.07
C LEU A 295 -95.25 -55.06 -30.28
N MET A 296 -94.10 -55.53 -30.77
CA MET A 296 -94.03 -56.48 -31.87
C MET A 296 -94.69 -57.82 -31.52
N ASP A 297 -94.52 -58.32 -30.29
CA ASP A 297 -95.18 -59.53 -29.79
C ASP A 297 -96.71 -59.34 -29.70
N GLU A 298 -97.18 -58.19 -29.21
CA GLU A 298 -98.62 -57.92 -29.12
C GLU A 298 -99.25 -57.73 -30.51
N VAL A 299 -98.55 -57.06 -31.43
CA VAL A 299 -98.96 -56.98 -32.85
C VAL A 299 -99.02 -58.38 -33.45
N GLN A 300 -98.01 -59.23 -33.20
CA GLN A 300 -98.01 -60.61 -33.69
C GLN A 300 -99.20 -61.41 -33.14
N LYS A 301 -99.52 -61.31 -31.85
CA LYS A 301 -100.72 -61.94 -31.27
C LYS A 301 -102.02 -61.45 -31.92
N THR A 302 -102.13 -60.17 -32.26
CA THR A 302 -103.33 -59.66 -32.94
C THR A 302 -103.45 -60.18 -34.37
N LEU A 303 -102.33 -60.31 -35.09
CA LEU A 303 -102.29 -60.94 -36.41
C LEU A 303 -102.64 -62.42 -36.32
N GLU A 304 -102.08 -63.16 -35.37
CA GLU A 304 -102.41 -64.57 -35.12
C GLU A 304 -103.90 -64.77 -34.79
N LYS A 305 -104.51 -63.89 -33.98
CA LYS A 305 -105.96 -63.91 -33.74
C LYS A 305 -106.75 -63.64 -35.02
N ASN A 306 -106.29 -62.73 -35.87
CA ASN A 306 -106.94 -62.42 -37.15
C ASN A 306 -106.84 -63.60 -38.12
N ASP A 307 -105.67 -64.22 -38.21
CA ASP A 307 -105.42 -65.39 -39.05
C ASP A 307 -106.19 -66.62 -38.55
N LEU A 308 -106.27 -66.83 -37.23
CA LEU A 308 -107.14 -67.85 -36.63
C LEU A 308 -108.63 -67.56 -36.92
N GLY A 309 -109.04 -66.29 -36.84
CA GLY A 309 -110.39 -65.86 -37.20
C GLY A 309 -110.71 -66.18 -38.66
N ARG A 310 -109.78 -65.89 -39.58
CA ARG A 310 -109.88 -66.25 -41.00
C ARG A 310 -109.91 -67.77 -41.20
N SER A 311 -109.06 -68.53 -40.52
CA SER A 311 -109.04 -70.00 -40.66
C SER A 311 -110.31 -70.65 -40.13
N VAL A 312 -110.86 -70.16 -39.01
CA VAL A 312 -112.15 -70.61 -38.47
C VAL A 312 -113.28 -70.25 -39.44
N LEU A 313 -113.28 -69.04 -40.01
CA LEU A 313 -114.25 -68.65 -41.03
C LEU A 313 -114.17 -69.56 -42.27
N ASP A 314 -112.97 -69.86 -42.75
CA ASP A 314 -112.74 -70.79 -43.87
C ASP A 314 -113.23 -72.20 -43.54
N LEU A 315 -113.00 -72.70 -42.32
CA LEU A 315 -113.54 -73.99 -41.86
C LEU A 315 -115.07 -73.98 -41.80
N LEU A 316 -115.67 -72.90 -41.32
CA LEU A 316 -117.13 -72.76 -41.21
C LEU A 316 -117.77 -72.66 -42.61
N ILE A 317 -117.13 -71.95 -43.55
CA ILE A 317 -117.52 -71.94 -44.96
C ILE A 317 -117.44 -73.35 -45.55
N ARG A 318 -116.35 -74.10 -45.29
CA ARG A 318 -116.23 -75.51 -45.73
C ARG A 318 -117.32 -76.40 -45.14
N GLU A 319 -117.64 -76.28 -43.85
CA GLU A 319 -118.68 -77.08 -43.20
C GLU A 319 -120.08 -76.76 -43.76
N VAL A 320 -120.40 -75.48 -43.98
CA VAL A 320 -121.67 -75.06 -44.60
C VAL A 320 -121.77 -75.55 -46.05
N MET A 321 -120.67 -75.49 -46.82
CA MET A 321 -120.62 -76.08 -48.16
C MET A 321 -120.79 -77.61 -48.13
N GLY A 322 -120.17 -78.30 -47.17
CA GLY A 322 -120.36 -79.73 -46.94
C GLY A 322 -121.81 -80.09 -46.62
N LYS A 323 -122.44 -79.40 -45.67
CA LYS A 323 -123.86 -79.58 -45.35
C LYS A 323 -124.77 -79.30 -46.54
N ARG A 324 -124.48 -78.27 -47.35
CA ARG A 324 -125.21 -78.03 -48.61
C ARG A 324 -125.05 -79.19 -49.60
N ILE A 325 -123.85 -79.71 -49.78
CA ILE A 325 -123.60 -80.87 -50.66
C ILE A 325 -124.35 -82.10 -50.15
N ASP A 326 -124.36 -82.35 -48.85
CA ASP A 326 -125.13 -83.44 -48.23
C ASP A 326 -126.64 -83.25 -48.39
N ASP A 327 -127.15 -82.03 -48.22
CA ASP A 327 -128.56 -81.70 -48.43
C ASP A 327 -128.97 -81.88 -49.90
N PHE A 328 -128.14 -81.44 -50.87
CA PHE A 328 -128.34 -81.73 -52.29
C PHE A 328 -128.32 -83.24 -52.58
N SER A 329 -127.43 -83.99 -51.94
CA SER A 329 -127.36 -85.45 -52.07
C SER A 329 -128.63 -86.13 -51.51
N ARG A 330 -129.19 -85.60 -50.41
CA ARG A 330 -130.46 -86.08 -49.81
C ARG A 330 -131.67 -85.71 -50.65
N LEU A 331 -131.70 -84.54 -51.28
CA LEU A 331 -132.74 -84.13 -52.23
C LEU A 331 -132.72 -84.98 -53.50
N GLY A 332 -131.53 -85.34 -54.01
CA GLY A 332 -131.39 -86.29 -55.13
C GLY A 332 -131.84 -87.72 -54.80
N LEU A 333 -131.81 -88.12 -53.51
CA LEU A 333 -132.35 -89.40 -53.04
C LEU A 333 -133.87 -89.38 -52.86
N GLN A 334 -134.48 -88.21 -52.64
CA GLN A 334 -135.95 -88.06 -52.56
C GLN A 334 -136.62 -88.01 -53.93
N GLU A 335 -135.95 -87.50 -54.98
CA GLU A 335 -136.49 -87.53 -56.35
C GLU A 335 -136.52 -88.94 -56.98
N SER A 336 -135.75 -89.91 -56.48
CA SER A 336 -135.77 -91.29 -56.97
C SER A 336 -136.85 -92.19 -56.33
N THR A 337 -137.57 -91.71 -55.31
CA THR A 337 -138.62 -92.48 -54.62
C THR A 337 -140.05 -92.05 -54.96
N THR A 338 -140.24 -90.99 -55.76
CA THR A 338 -141.57 -90.50 -56.18
C THR A 338 -141.94 -90.81 -57.64
N SER A 339 -141.22 -91.70 -58.32
CA SER A 339 -141.52 -92.13 -59.71
C SER A 339 -141.89 -93.62 -59.84
N ASN A 340 -142.58 -94.19 -58.83
CA ASN A 340 -143.20 -95.51 -58.88
C ASN A 340 -144.63 -95.45 -58.31
N VAL A 341 -145.56 -94.88 -59.08
CA VAL A 341 -146.99 -95.26 -59.17
C VAL A 341 -147.46 -95.00 -60.59
#